data_AF-A0A026VXF0-F1
#
_entry.id   AF-A0A026VXF0-F1
#
_cell.length_a   1.000
_cell.length_b   1.000
_cell.length_c   1.000
_cell.angle_alpha   90.00
_cell.angle_beta   90.00
_cell.angle_gamma   90.00
#
_symmetry.space_group_name_H-M   'P 1'
#
loop_
_entity.id
_entity.type
_entity.pdbx_description
1 polymer ?
#
loop_
_entity_poly.entity_id
_entity_poly.type
_entity_poly.pdbx_seq_one_letter_code
_entity_poly.pdbx_strand_id
1 'polypeptide(L)' 'MGPRAEEIFNLFTWDTEASKTVYAEVISKFTNYFNGRRNIIYQRALFNRRAQKDGESMDDFITDLHKLAKYCNYGSS' A
#
# COMPACT_ATOMS: atom_id res chain seq x y z
N MET A 1 -4.80 20.87 3.26
CA MET A 1 -4.03 19.74 2.69
C MET A 1 -2.62 20.24 2.40
N GLY A 2 -1.62 19.38 2.30
CA GLY A 2 -0.27 19.85 1.89
C GLY A 2 -0.22 20.15 0.39
N PRO A 3 0.74 20.95 -0.10
CA PRO A 3 0.83 21.34 -1.51
C PRO A 3 0.90 20.14 -2.47
N ARG A 4 1.64 19.08 -2.10
CA ARG A 4 1.68 17.83 -2.86
C ARG A 4 0.35 17.07 -2.91
N ALA A 5 -0.46 17.17 -1.86
CA ALA A 5 -1.76 16.52 -1.83
C ALA A 5 -2.77 17.25 -2.72
N GLU A 6 -2.66 18.57 -2.83
CA GLU A 6 -3.48 19.40 -3.74
C GLU A 6 -3.13 19.14 -5.21
N GLU A 7 -1.84 18.98 -5.53
CA GLU A 7 -1.41 18.55 -6.86
C GLU A 7 -2.02 17.19 -7.24
N ILE A 8 -1.94 16.19 -6.36
CA ILE A 8 -2.52 14.86 -6.59
C ILE A 8 -4.05 14.93 -6.74
N PHE A 9 -4.72 15.75 -5.91
CA PHE A 9 -6.16 15.95 -5.98
C PHE A 9 -6.61 16.52 -7.33
N ASN A 10 -5.84 17.48 -7.87
CA ASN A 10 -6.11 18.08 -9.17
C ASN A 10 -5.80 17.13 -10.35
N LEU A 11 -4.94 16.12 -10.15
CA LEU A 11 -4.68 15.07 -11.14
C LEU A 11 -5.83 14.05 -11.26
N PHE A 12 -6.72 13.96 -10.27
CA PHE A 12 -7.81 13.00 -10.33
C PHE A 12 -8.84 13.36 -11.40
N THR A 13 -9.29 12.34 -12.11
CA THR A 13 -10.47 12.44 -12.99
C THR A 13 -11.72 12.27 -12.14
N TRP A 14 -12.57 13.29 -12.16
CA TRP A 14 -13.82 13.39 -11.42
C TRP A 14 -14.99 13.26 -12.37
N ASP A 15 -16.01 12.48 -11.98
CA ASP A 15 -17.20 12.28 -12.81
C ASP A 15 -18.15 13.49 -12.75
N THR A 16 -18.18 14.20 -11.62
CA THR A 16 -18.93 15.45 -11.44
C THR A 16 -18.17 16.45 -10.55
N GLU A 17 -18.52 17.73 -10.60
CA GLU A 17 -17.95 18.73 -9.68
C GLU A 17 -18.39 18.48 -8.22
N ALA A 18 -19.57 17.88 -8.02
CA ALA A 18 -20.06 17.46 -6.70
C ALA A 18 -19.20 16.34 -6.09
N SER A 19 -18.68 15.43 -6.92
CA SER A 19 -17.76 14.36 -6.49
C SER A 19 -16.50 14.87 -5.78
N LYS A 20 -16.06 16.10 -6.10
CA LYS A 20 -14.89 16.73 -5.46
C LYS A 20 -15.14 17.16 -4.01
N THR A 21 -16.40 17.40 -3.64
CA THR A 21 -16.79 17.86 -2.30
C THR A 21 -17.35 16.72 -1.45
N VAL A 22 -17.70 15.58 -2.06
CA VAL A 22 -18.10 14.36 -1.35
C VAL A 22 -16.86 13.72 -0.72
N TYR A 23 -16.74 13.88 0.60
CA TYR A 23 -15.61 13.35 1.38
C TYR A 23 -15.31 11.86 1.10
N ALA A 24 -16.35 11.03 0.98
CA ALA A 24 -16.19 9.60 0.74
C ALA A 24 -15.53 9.29 -0.62
N GLU A 25 -15.87 10.04 -1.66
CA GLU A 25 -15.31 9.85 -3.01
C GLU A 25 -13.86 10.34 -3.07
N VAL A 26 -13.57 11.47 -2.43
CA VAL A 26 -12.21 11.99 -2.28
C VAL A 26 -11.32 10.98 -1.57
N ILE A 27 -11.78 10.42 -0.44
CA ILE A 27 -11.04 9.38 0.29
C ILE A 27 -10.85 8.13 -0.57
N SER A 28 -11.86 7.70 -1.32
CA SER A 28 -11.75 6.54 -2.21
C SER A 28 -10.72 6.76 -3.32
N LYS A 29 -10.71 7.92 -3.98
CA LYS A 29 -9.73 8.27 -5.02
C LYS A 29 -8.31 8.34 -4.47
N PHE A 30 -8.10 8.97 -3.31
CA PHE A 30 -6.80 8.96 -2.64
C PHE A 30 -6.37 7.54 -2.23
N THR A 31 -7.30 6.78 -1.66
CA THR A 31 -7.07 5.39 -1.26
C THR A 31 -6.67 4.57 -2.48
N ASN A 32 -7.33 4.72 -3.62
CA ASN A 32 -6.98 4.03 -4.87
C ASN A 32 -5.67 4.53 -5.47
N TYR A 33 -5.38 5.82 -5.42
CA TYR A 33 -4.12 6.37 -5.91
C TYR A 33 -2.91 5.84 -5.13
N PHE A 34 -3.03 5.76 -3.79
CA PHE A 34 -1.96 5.24 -2.94
C PHE A 34 -1.95 3.71 -2.85
N ASN A 35 -3.10 3.04 -2.95
CA ASN A 35 -3.17 1.57 -2.95
C ASN A 35 -2.88 0.95 -4.32
N GLY A 36 -3.16 1.64 -5.43
CA GLY A 36 -2.96 1.16 -6.79
C GLY A 36 -1.50 0.88 -7.16
N ARG A 37 -0.56 1.25 -6.29
CA ARG A 37 0.87 0.95 -6.42
C ARG A 37 1.40 -0.02 -5.37
N ARG A 38 0.55 -0.82 -4.71
CA ARG A 38 1.06 -1.99 -3.99
C ARG A 38 1.57 -3.01 -5.01
N ASN A 39 2.85 -2.91 -5.34
CA ASN A 39 3.52 -3.86 -6.23
C ASN A 39 3.66 -5.20 -5.51
N ILE A 40 2.63 -6.05 -5.66
CA ILE A 40 2.57 -7.38 -5.05
C ILE A 40 3.81 -8.20 -5.45
N ILE A 41 4.28 -8.07 -6.70
CA ILE A 41 5.50 -8.75 -7.18
C ILE A 41 6.71 -8.32 -6.35
N TYR A 42 6.87 -7.03 -6.11
CA TYR A 42 7.94 -6.49 -5.27
C TYR A 42 7.82 -6.98 -3.81
N GLN A 43 6.63 -6.96 -3.23
CA GLN A 43 6.42 -7.43 -1.85
C GLN A 43 6.72 -8.93 -1.71
N ARG A 44 6.26 -9.75 -2.67
CA ARG A 44 6.57 -11.18 -2.73
C ARG A 44 8.07 -11.42 -2.93
N ALA A 45 8.73 -10.63 -3.76
CA ALA A 45 10.18 -10.70 -3.92
C ALA A 45 10.90 -10.35 -2.61
N LEU A 46 10.43 -9.36 -1.86
CA LEU A 46 11.01 -8.99 -0.56
C LEU A 46 10.85 -10.12 0.46
N PHE A 47 9.65 -10.72 0.53
CA PHE A 47 9.38 -11.88 1.37
C PHE A 47 10.27 -13.07 0.99
N ASN A 48 10.34 -13.43 -0.29
CA ASN A 48 11.13 -14.59 -0.75
C ASN A 48 12.65 -14.37 -0.65
N ARG A 49 13.12 -13.11 -0.63
CA ARG A 49 14.53 -12.77 -0.41
C ARG A 49 14.89 -12.70 1.06
N ARG A 50 13.91 -12.70 1.97
CA ARG A 50 14.17 -12.61 3.40
C ARG A 50 14.75 -13.92 3.91
N ALA A 51 16.01 -13.87 4.34
CA ALA A 51 16.72 -14.95 5.01
C ALA A 51 17.08 -14.54 6.45
N GLN A 52 17.09 -15.48 7.38
CA GLN A 52 17.49 -15.23 8.77
C GLN A 52 18.95 -14.77 8.80
N LYS A 53 19.23 -13.70 9.55
CA LYS A 53 20.59 -13.16 9.68
C LYS A 53 21.37 -13.91 10.75
N ASP A 54 22.69 -13.85 10.65
CA ASP A 54 23.55 -14.41 11.70
C ASP A 54 23.34 -13.65 13.02
N GLY A 55 23.12 -14.39 14.11
CA GLY A 55 22.77 -13.84 15.42
C GLY A 55 21.34 -13.31 15.58
N GLU A 56 20.47 -13.43 14.58
CA GLU A 56 19.06 -13.05 14.68
C GLU A 56 18.24 -14.15 15.38
N SER A 57 17.38 -13.76 16.33
CA SER A 57 16.45 -14.69 16.96
C SER A 57 15.42 -15.21 15.97
N MET A 58 15.02 -16.47 16.14
CA MET A 58 13.97 -17.10 15.33
C MET A 58 12.64 -16.32 15.45
N ASP A 59 12.31 -15.81 16.63
CA ASP A 59 11.08 -15.06 16.86
C ASP A 59 11.05 -13.74 16.08
N ASP A 60 12.18 -13.04 16.02
CA ASP A 60 12.31 -11.78 15.26
C ASP A 60 12.18 -12.05 13.76
N PHE A 61 12.83 -13.12 13.28
CA PHE A 61 12.74 -13.55 11.89
C PHE A 61 11.30 -13.88 11.48
N ILE A 62 10.59 -14.68 12.28
CA ILE A 62 9.19 -15.04 12.02
C ILE A 62 8.28 -13.82 12.09
N THR A 63 8.50 -12.94 13.07
CA THR A 63 7.73 -11.70 13.22
C THR A 63 7.85 -10.81 11.99
N ASP A 64 9.06 -10.67 11.43
CA ASP A 64 9.28 -9.91 10.21
C ASP A 64 8.67 -10.58 8.97
N LEU A 65 8.76 -11.91 8.85
CA LEU A 65 8.09 -12.64 7.78
C LEU A 65 6.58 -12.42 7.81
N HIS A 66 5.95 -12.44 8.99
CA HIS A 66 4.53 -12.14 9.14
C HIS A 66 4.18 -10.70 8.72
N LYS A 67 5.03 -9.72 9.03
CA LYS A 67 4.83 -8.34 8.55
C LYS A 67 4.88 -8.25 7.03
N LEU A 68 5.84 -8.94 6.40
CA LEU A 68 6.00 -8.95 4.94
C LEU A 68 4.86 -9.70 4.23
N ALA A 69 4.41 -10.82 4.79
CA ALA A 69 3.32 -11.63 4.24
C ALA A 69 2.00 -10.84 4.09
N LYS A 70 1.71 -9.91 5.01
CA LYS A 70 0.52 -9.04 4.97
C LYS A 70 0.37 -8.26 3.65
N TYR A 71 1.48 -7.98 2.97
CA TYR A 71 1.50 -7.21 1.72
C TYR A 71 1.64 -8.09 0.47
N CYS A 72 1.84 -9.40 0.64
CA CYS A 72 2.04 -10.35 -0.45
C CYS A 72 0.75 -10.91 -1.05
N ASN A 73 -0.40 -10.63 -0.41
CA ASN A 73 -1.71 -11.17 -0.78
C ASN A 73 -1.73 -12.71 -0.83
N TYR A 74 -0.93 -13.37 0.02
CA TYR A 74 -0.96 -14.82 0.17
C TYR A 74 -2.24 -15.17 0.95
N GLY A 75 -3.19 -15.84 0.30
CA GLY A 75 -4.49 -16.21 0.89
C GLY A 75 -5.72 -15.55 0.28
N SER A 76 -5.56 -14.62 -0.68
CA SER A 76 -6.66 -14.18 -1.54
C SER A 76 -6.82 -15.16 -2.69
N SER A 77 -7.62 -16.20 -2.49
CA SER A 77 -8.15 -17.10 -3.52
C SER A 77 -9.60 -16.77 -3.81
#